data_AF-A0A524NLI5-F1
#
_entry.id   AF-A0A524NLI5-F1
#
_cell.length_a   1.000
_cell.length_b   1.000
_cell.length_c   1.000
_cell.angle_alpha   90.00
_cell.angle_beta   90.00
_cell.angle_gamma   90.00
#
_symmetry.space_group_name_H-M   'P 1'
#
loop_
_entity.id
_entity.type
_entity.pdbx_description
1 polymer ?
#
loop_
_entity_poly.entity_id
_entity_poly.type
_entity_poly.pdbx_seq_one_letter_code
_entity_poly.pdbx_strand_id
1 'polypeptide(L)'
;METPKFKLADILYAIIIPMILVLLIYVLAIYVNPSGQYHVLGTEGFVATLGVIFSQGFAQMIVLGIPLVLGLLWNKWAGGAAGFIMGGMYYVAAAGLYNGYYAGVAATNPAYSVNFYGDISMLFWLVNAVIIGYIAGSLNNGSSNFKRMLGAGLTASIMVSVIQAYMNYTVSLDFKATGGVMGQYSPRGMAQGSWVADPVNAIVINFLPGILLGIIVPILAKVMTWYGMQPQRH
;
A
#
# COMPACT_ATOMS: atom_id res chain seq x y z
N MET A 1 5.47 -31.53 27.50
CA MET A 1 6.23 -31.41 26.24
C MET A 1 7.51 -30.67 26.57
N GLU A 2 8.68 -31.28 26.37
CA GLU A 2 9.96 -30.61 26.62
C GLU A 2 10.14 -29.45 25.63
N THR A 3 10.60 -28.31 26.13
CA THR A 3 10.89 -27.14 25.31
C THR A 3 12.05 -27.48 24.36
N PRO A 4 11.89 -27.29 23.04
CA PRO A 4 12.95 -27.60 22.10
C PRO A 4 14.22 -26.79 22.43
N LYS A 5 15.37 -27.46 22.49
CA LYS A 5 16.67 -26.81 22.76
C LYS A 5 16.99 -25.79 21.67
N PHE A 6 17.46 -24.62 22.10
CA PHE A 6 17.87 -23.52 21.23
C PHE A 6 18.99 -23.99 20.27
N LYS A 7 18.76 -23.83 18.96
CA LYS A 7 19.67 -24.25 17.89
C LYS A 7 20.33 -23.03 17.26
N LEU A 8 21.51 -23.23 16.68
CA LEU A 8 22.19 -22.19 15.88
C LEU A 8 21.31 -21.71 14.69
N ALA A 9 20.47 -22.61 14.17
CA ALA A 9 19.46 -22.27 13.17
C ALA A 9 18.48 -21.19 13.66
N ASP A 10 18.15 -21.17 14.94
CA ASP A 10 17.22 -20.18 15.52
C ASP A 10 17.84 -18.77 15.49
N ILE A 11 19.16 -18.65 15.66
CA ILE A 11 19.90 -17.38 15.48
C ILE A 11 19.88 -16.95 14.01
N LEU A 12 20.11 -17.88 13.09
CA LEU A 12 20.05 -17.63 11.64
C LEU A 12 18.67 -17.07 11.23
N TYR A 13 17.59 -17.72 11.67
CA TYR A 13 16.23 -17.29 11.36
C TYR A 13 15.86 -15.97 12.08
N ALA A 14 16.31 -15.78 13.32
CA ALA A 14 15.95 -14.59 14.10
C ALA A 14 16.77 -13.34 13.77
N ILE A 15 17.99 -13.46 13.23
CA ILE A 15 18.87 -12.32 12.97
C ILE A 15 19.14 -12.15 11.47
N ILE A 16 19.57 -13.21 10.79
CA ILE A 16 20.05 -13.09 9.40
C ILE A 16 18.88 -12.78 8.45
N ILE A 17 17.72 -13.43 8.61
CA ILE A 17 16.55 -13.13 7.78
C ILE A 17 16.08 -11.68 7.96
N PRO A 18 15.86 -11.16 9.19
CA PRO A 18 15.56 -9.74 9.38
C PRO A 18 16.62 -8.80 8.81
N MET A 19 17.91 -9.13 8.93
CA MET A 19 18.98 -8.31 8.35
C MET A 19 18.92 -8.26 6.83
N ILE A 20 18.64 -9.38 6.15
CA ILE A 20 18.42 -9.42 4.69
C ILE A 20 17.22 -8.55 4.32
N LEU A 21 16.14 -8.61 5.10
CA LEU A 21 14.95 -7.76 4.91
C LEU A 21 15.28 -6.27 5.05
N VAL A 22 16.06 -5.89 6.06
CA VAL A 22 16.52 -4.50 6.24
C VAL A 22 17.35 -4.03 5.04
N LEU A 23 18.29 -4.85 4.57
CA LEU A 23 19.08 -4.54 3.39
C LEU A 23 18.21 -4.42 2.13
N LEU A 24 17.21 -5.30 1.97
CA LEU A 24 16.28 -5.24 0.85
C LEU A 24 15.45 -3.96 0.87
N ILE A 25 14.91 -3.58 2.04
CA ILE A 25 14.15 -2.33 2.22
C ILE A 25 15.04 -1.12 1.89
N TYR A 26 16.29 -1.12 2.37
CA TYR A 26 17.25 -0.07 2.07
C TYR A 26 17.53 0.04 0.57
N VAL A 27 17.79 -1.07 -0.11
CA VAL A 27 18.05 -1.10 -1.55
C VAL A 27 16.82 -0.59 -2.33
N LEU A 28 15.62 -1.06 -1.97
CA LEU A 28 14.38 -0.63 -2.61
C LEU A 28 14.15 0.88 -2.42
N ALA A 29 14.41 1.42 -1.23
CA ALA A 29 14.19 2.83 -0.92
C ALA A 29 15.22 3.78 -1.54
N ILE A 30 16.49 3.36 -1.64
CA ILE A 30 17.59 4.24 -2.04
C ILE A 30 17.96 4.11 -3.52
N TYR A 31 17.91 2.88 -4.07
CA TYR A 31 18.38 2.60 -5.43
C TYR A 31 17.22 2.34 -6.40
N VAL A 32 16.12 1.72 -5.96
CA VAL A 32 15.00 1.37 -6.87
C VAL A 32 13.96 2.50 -6.94
N ASN A 33 13.67 3.14 -5.81
CA ASN A 33 12.75 4.28 -5.76
C ASN A 33 13.27 5.43 -6.65
N PRO A 34 12.48 5.95 -7.60
CA PRO A 34 12.85 7.10 -8.41
C PRO A 34 13.18 8.36 -7.60
N SER A 35 12.64 8.49 -6.39
CA SER A 35 12.96 9.58 -5.45
C SER A 35 14.15 9.26 -4.53
N GLY A 36 14.80 8.10 -4.71
CA GLY A 36 15.96 7.68 -3.94
C GLY A 36 17.24 8.42 -4.35
N GLN A 37 18.20 8.50 -3.42
CA GLN A 37 19.46 9.24 -3.63
C GLN A 37 20.28 8.74 -4.83
N TYR A 38 20.23 7.43 -5.12
CA TYR A 38 21.04 6.80 -6.18
C TYR A 38 20.19 6.12 -7.26
N HIS A 39 18.91 6.50 -7.40
CA HIS A 39 17.89 5.90 -8.28
C HIS A 39 18.43 5.31 -9.61
N VAL A 40 18.68 4.00 -9.65
CA VAL A 40 19.29 3.33 -10.81
C VAL A 40 18.30 3.07 -11.95
N LEU A 41 17.00 3.12 -11.65
CA LEU A 41 15.91 2.92 -12.60
C LEU A 41 15.47 4.22 -13.31
N GLY A 42 16.14 5.34 -13.04
CA GLY A 42 15.82 6.64 -13.59
C GLY A 42 14.58 7.29 -12.97
N THR A 43 14.30 8.52 -13.39
CA THR A 43 13.19 9.35 -12.89
C THR A 43 12.01 9.45 -13.85
N GLU A 44 12.18 9.03 -15.10
CA GLU A 44 11.19 9.16 -16.17
C GLU A 44 11.01 7.87 -16.98
N GLY A 45 9.86 7.76 -17.65
CA GLY A 45 9.53 6.64 -18.54
C GLY A 45 9.14 5.34 -17.83
N PHE A 46 8.99 4.27 -18.61
CA PHE A 46 8.49 2.98 -18.13
C PHE A 46 9.34 2.36 -17.02
N VAL A 47 10.67 2.54 -17.07
CA VAL A 47 11.59 1.98 -16.07
C VAL A 47 11.42 2.68 -14.72
N ALA A 48 11.18 4.00 -14.71
CA ALA A 48 10.83 4.74 -13.50
C ALA A 48 9.46 4.31 -12.96
N THR A 49 8.47 4.05 -13.83
CA THR A 49 7.17 3.47 -13.42
C THR A 49 7.35 2.14 -12.69
N LEU A 50 8.22 1.26 -13.19
CA LEU A 50 8.56 0.01 -12.49
C LEU A 50 9.21 0.29 -11.12
N GLY A 51 10.10 1.28 -11.04
CA GLY A 51 10.68 1.74 -9.78
C GLY A 51 9.62 2.18 -8.76
N VAL A 52 8.60 2.93 -9.19
CA VAL A 52 7.45 3.32 -8.33
C VAL A 52 6.67 2.09 -7.88
N ILE A 53 6.36 1.16 -8.78
CA ILE A 53 5.62 -0.06 -8.45
C ILE A 53 6.38 -0.93 -7.44
N PHE A 54 7.68 -1.11 -7.62
CA PHE A 54 8.49 -1.94 -6.72
C PHE A 54 8.81 -1.29 -5.37
N SER A 55 8.72 0.04 -5.27
CA SER A 55 8.93 0.77 -4.01
C SER A 55 7.59 1.07 -3.31
N GLN A 56 6.80 1.99 -3.88
CA GLN A 56 5.53 2.42 -3.31
C GLN A 56 4.45 1.34 -3.40
N GLY A 57 4.38 0.63 -4.53
CA GLY A 57 3.45 -0.49 -4.69
C GLY A 57 3.74 -1.61 -3.69
N PHE A 58 5.00 -1.89 -3.38
CA PHE A 58 5.37 -2.87 -2.35
C PHE A 58 4.95 -2.43 -0.93
N ALA A 59 5.16 -1.16 -0.57
CA ALA A 59 4.68 -0.62 0.70
C ALA A 59 3.15 -0.70 0.81
N GLN A 60 2.44 -0.34 -0.26
CA GLN A 60 0.98 -0.50 -0.36
C GLN A 60 0.57 -1.98 -0.23
N MET A 61 1.37 -2.90 -0.80
CA MET A 61 1.09 -4.32 -0.69
C MET A 61 1.17 -4.84 0.74
N ILE A 62 2.03 -4.29 1.59
CA ILE A 62 2.09 -4.67 3.01
C ILE A 62 0.88 -4.10 3.76
N VAL A 63 0.61 -2.80 3.57
CA VAL A 63 -0.46 -2.08 4.29
C VAL A 63 -1.84 -2.65 3.97
N LEU A 64 -2.09 -2.99 2.71
CA LEU A 64 -3.35 -3.57 2.27
C LEU A 64 -3.34 -5.11 2.33
N GLY A 65 -2.17 -5.74 2.24
CA GLY A 65 -2.04 -7.19 2.21
C GLY A 65 -2.32 -7.83 3.55
N ILE A 66 -1.85 -7.26 4.67
CA ILE A 66 -2.13 -7.80 6.00
C ILE A 66 -3.64 -7.82 6.31
N PRO A 67 -4.38 -6.71 6.15
CA PRO A 67 -5.84 -6.69 6.29
C PRO A 67 -6.54 -7.68 5.35
N LEU A 68 -6.06 -7.81 4.11
CA LEU A 68 -6.61 -8.74 3.14
C LEU A 68 -6.40 -10.21 3.56
N VAL A 69 -5.19 -10.58 4.01
CA VAL A 69 -4.87 -11.92 4.53
C VAL A 69 -5.79 -12.25 5.71
N LEU A 70 -5.90 -11.35 6.70
CA LEU A 70 -6.75 -11.60 7.87
C LEU A 70 -8.24 -11.59 7.53
N GLY A 71 -8.67 -10.79 6.56
CA GLY A 71 -10.02 -10.85 6.01
C GLY A 71 -10.31 -12.25 5.46
N LEU A 72 -9.42 -12.76 4.61
CA LEU A 72 -9.57 -14.08 3.98
C LEU A 72 -9.50 -15.23 5.01
N LEU A 73 -8.55 -15.19 5.95
CA LEU A 73 -8.30 -16.29 6.89
C LEU A 73 -9.24 -16.29 8.11
N TRP A 74 -9.53 -15.11 8.66
CA TRP A 74 -10.32 -14.96 9.88
C TRP A 74 -11.76 -14.59 9.55
N ASN A 75 -12.02 -13.31 9.33
CA ASN A 75 -13.36 -12.78 9.01
C ASN A 75 -13.26 -11.28 8.67
N LYS A 76 -14.39 -10.72 8.26
CA LYS A 76 -14.52 -9.29 7.91
C LYS A 76 -14.12 -8.33 9.02
N TRP A 77 -14.31 -8.69 10.30
CA TRP A 77 -13.96 -7.84 11.44
C TRP A 77 -12.46 -7.87 11.71
N ALA A 78 -11.85 -9.05 11.66
CA ALA A 78 -10.40 -9.19 11.75
C ALA A 78 -9.67 -8.44 10.63
N GLY A 79 -10.14 -8.60 9.39
CA GLY A 79 -9.63 -7.84 8.25
C GLY A 79 -9.80 -6.33 8.43
N GLY A 80 -10.99 -5.88 8.84
CA GLY A 80 -11.26 -4.46 9.10
C GLY A 80 -10.42 -3.85 10.24
N ALA A 81 -10.26 -4.56 11.36
CA ALA A 81 -9.48 -4.11 12.50
C ALA A 81 -7.97 -4.01 12.17
N ALA A 82 -7.42 -5.01 11.48
CA ALA A 82 -6.04 -4.91 11.00
C ALA A 82 -5.89 -3.80 9.95
N GLY A 83 -6.91 -3.59 9.12
CA GLY A 83 -6.98 -2.44 8.21
C GLY A 83 -6.88 -1.11 8.92
N PHE A 84 -7.61 -0.95 10.02
CA PHE A 84 -7.57 0.25 10.84
C PHE A 84 -6.16 0.51 11.40
N ILE A 85 -5.51 -0.53 11.92
CA ILE A 85 -4.15 -0.41 12.48
C ILE A 85 -3.13 -0.12 11.38
N MET A 86 -3.08 -0.97 10.34
CA MET A 86 -2.10 -0.84 9.26
C MET A 86 -2.27 0.45 8.47
N GLY A 87 -3.51 0.79 8.11
CA GLY A 87 -3.82 2.01 7.39
C GLY A 87 -3.65 3.25 8.25
N GLY A 88 -3.95 3.19 9.55
CA GLY A 88 -3.69 4.27 10.50
C GLY A 88 -2.21 4.55 10.69
N MET A 89 -1.39 3.50 10.84
CA MET A 89 0.07 3.65 10.91
C MET A 89 0.64 4.23 9.61
N TYR A 90 0.17 3.74 8.46
CA TYR A 90 0.60 4.29 7.17
C TYR A 90 0.19 5.75 6.99
N TYR A 91 -1.04 6.10 7.36
CA TYR A 91 -1.52 7.48 7.37
C TYR A 91 -0.60 8.39 8.18
N VAL A 92 -0.30 8.04 9.44
CA VAL A 92 0.54 8.86 10.32
C VAL A 92 1.96 9.00 9.75
N ALA A 93 2.53 7.89 9.25
CA ALA A 93 3.86 7.88 8.67
C ALA A 93 3.95 8.72 7.38
N ALA A 94 3.00 8.53 6.46
CA ALA A 94 2.95 9.26 5.19
C ALA A 94 2.66 10.75 5.40
N ALA A 95 1.69 11.09 6.25
CA ALA A 95 1.37 12.48 6.56
C ALA A 95 2.56 13.19 7.25
N GLY A 96 3.29 12.49 8.12
CA GLY A 96 4.52 13.02 8.73
C GLY A 96 5.64 13.25 7.72
N LEU A 97 5.88 12.28 6.84
CA LEU A 97 6.87 12.39 5.77
C LEU A 97 6.57 13.57 4.84
N TYR A 98 5.33 13.67 4.35
CA TYR A 98 4.95 14.74 3.43
C TYR A 98 4.92 16.10 4.10
N ASN A 99 4.44 16.22 5.34
CA ASN A 99 4.54 17.48 6.08
C ASN A 99 5.99 17.93 6.23
N GLY A 100 6.91 17.03 6.59
CA GLY A 100 8.34 17.37 6.69
C GLY A 100 8.93 17.83 5.36
N TYR A 101 8.64 17.10 4.28
CA TYR A 101 9.12 17.43 2.93
C TYR A 101 8.60 18.80 2.46
N TYR A 102 7.29 19.02 2.53
CA TYR A 102 6.67 20.25 2.02
C TYR A 102 6.86 21.45 2.95
N ALA A 103 7.11 21.26 4.25
CA ALA A 103 7.52 22.36 5.14
C ALA A 103 8.86 22.97 4.69
N GLY A 104 9.81 22.15 4.23
CA GLY A 104 11.08 22.62 3.67
C GLY A 104 10.89 23.43 2.38
N VAL A 105 10.00 22.97 1.49
CA VAL A 105 9.65 23.69 0.25
C VAL A 105 8.92 25.00 0.56
N ALA A 106 7.98 24.97 1.52
CA ALA A 106 7.19 26.11 1.93
C ALA A 106 8.02 27.29 2.47
N ALA A 107 9.20 27.01 3.04
CA ALA A 107 10.15 28.04 3.47
C ALA A 107 10.63 28.95 2.32
N THR A 108 10.66 28.43 1.10
CA THR A 108 11.07 29.16 -0.11
C THR A 108 9.88 29.58 -0.98
N ASN A 109 8.75 28.87 -0.88
CA ASN A 109 7.54 29.19 -1.63
C ASN A 109 6.29 28.91 -0.77
N PRO A 110 5.66 29.95 -0.19
CA PRO A 110 4.51 29.81 0.72
C PRO A 110 3.29 29.09 0.11
N ALA A 111 3.18 29.00 -1.21
CA ALA A 111 2.11 28.26 -1.89
C ALA A 111 2.10 26.75 -1.56
N TYR A 112 3.20 26.22 -1.01
CA TYR A 112 3.33 24.82 -0.58
C TYR A 112 3.15 24.61 0.93
N SER A 113 2.71 25.63 1.67
CA SER A 113 2.39 25.50 3.10
C SER A 113 1.08 24.73 3.30
N VAL A 114 1.17 23.41 3.29
CA VAL A 114 0.03 22.50 3.50
C VAL A 114 0.22 21.64 4.74
N ASN A 115 -0.90 21.24 5.34
CA ASN A 115 -0.93 20.29 6.44
C ASN A 115 -1.53 18.95 5.98
N PHE A 116 -0.67 17.97 5.77
CA PHE A 116 -1.06 16.62 5.36
C PHE A 116 -1.75 15.79 6.46
N TYR A 117 -1.67 16.20 7.74
CA TYR A 117 -2.48 15.58 8.79
C TYR A 117 -3.94 16.06 8.75
N GLY A 118 -4.19 17.24 8.18
CA GLY A 118 -5.54 17.74 7.94
C GLY A 118 -6.13 17.30 6.60
N ASP A 119 -5.33 16.65 5.76
CA ASP A 119 -5.75 16.23 4.44
C ASP A 119 -6.63 14.99 4.48
N ILE A 120 -7.87 15.15 4.02
CA ILE A 120 -8.83 14.05 3.93
C ILE A 120 -8.33 12.95 2.97
N SER A 121 -7.52 13.29 1.96
CA SER A 121 -6.95 12.33 1.01
C SER A 121 -6.03 11.33 1.70
N MET A 122 -5.33 11.76 2.75
CA MET A 122 -4.45 10.90 3.54
C MET A 122 -5.24 9.95 4.45
N LEU A 123 -6.41 10.34 4.95
CA LEU A 123 -7.31 9.47 5.71
C LEU A 123 -7.86 8.31 4.87
N PHE A 124 -7.92 8.44 3.53
CA PHE A 124 -8.39 7.34 2.68
C PHE A 124 -7.46 6.14 2.68
N TRP A 125 -6.17 6.28 3.02
CA TRP A 125 -5.30 5.12 3.21
C TRP A 125 -5.78 4.23 4.36
N LEU A 126 -6.28 4.84 5.44
CA LEU A 126 -6.93 4.12 6.54
C LEU A 126 -8.21 3.44 6.06
N VAL A 127 -9.08 4.19 5.40
CA VAL A 127 -10.38 3.68 4.92
C VAL A 127 -10.20 2.53 3.94
N ASN A 128 -9.28 2.66 2.98
CA ASN A 128 -8.98 1.63 1.99
C ASN A 128 -8.43 0.35 2.64
N ALA A 129 -7.56 0.48 3.64
CA ALA A 129 -7.05 -0.67 4.39
C ALA A 129 -8.15 -1.38 5.21
N VAL A 130 -9.09 -0.64 5.80
CA VAL A 130 -10.25 -1.23 6.50
C VAL A 130 -11.15 -1.97 5.52
N ILE A 131 -11.51 -1.32 4.41
CA ILE A 131 -12.48 -1.83 3.46
C ILE A 131 -11.95 -3.06 2.72
N ILE A 132 -10.66 -3.10 2.34
CA ILE A 132 -10.10 -4.26 1.64
C ILE A 132 -10.22 -5.54 2.47
N GLY A 133 -9.89 -5.47 3.76
CA GLY A 133 -10.00 -6.60 4.68
C GLY A 133 -11.46 -6.98 4.95
N TYR A 134 -12.34 -5.99 5.12
CA TYR A 134 -13.76 -6.23 5.36
C TYR A 134 -14.46 -6.89 4.16
N ILE A 135 -14.23 -6.40 2.93
CA ILE A 135 -14.79 -6.97 1.70
C ILE A 135 -14.29 -8.41 1.52
N ALA A 136 -12.98 -8.63 1.65
CA ALA A 136 -12.41 -9.94 1.46
C ALA A 136 -12.97 -10.97 2.46
N GLY A 137 -13.08 -10.60 3.73
CA GLY A 137 -13.68 -11.48 4.74
C GLY A 137 -15.17 -11.70 4.57
N SER A 138 -15.91 -10.69 4.09
CA SER A 138 -17.34 -10.80 3.81
C SER A 138 -17.59 -11.74 2.62
N LEU A 139 -16.84 -11.59 1.53
CA LEU A 139 -16.98 -12.40 0.33
C LEU A 139 -16.45 -13.82 0.53
N ASN A 140 -15.31 -13.99 1.22
CA ASN A 140 -14.76 -15.32 1.48
C ASN A 140 -15.62 -16.10 2.49
N ASN A 141 -16.25 -15.41 3.44
CA ASN A 141 -17.10 -16.00 4.49
C ASN A 141 -16.49 -17.27 5.11
N GLY A 142 -15.20 -17.20 5.47
CA GLY A 142 -14.44 -18.29 6.11
C GLY A 142 -14.23 -19.54 5.25
N SER A 143 -14.43 -19.46 3.93
CA SER A 143 -14.14 -20.59 3.04
C SER A 143 -12.63 -20.79 2.87
N SER A 144 -12.20 -22.06 2.86
CA SER A 144 -10.82 -22.46 2.54
C SER A 144 -10.64 -22.83 1.06
N ASN A 145 -11.69 -22.68 0.25
CA ASN A 145 -11.63 -22.95 -1.18
C ASN A 145 -10.82 -21.84 -1.88
N PHE A 146 -9.72 -22.23 -2.54
CA PHE A 146 -8.83 -21.30 -3.20
C PHE A 146 -9.54 -20.41 -4.24
N LYS A 147 -10.48 -20.95 -5.02
CA LYS A 147 -11.21 -20.17 -6.03
C LYS A 147 -12.01 -19.04 -5.39
N ARG A 148 -12.63 -19.31 -4.23
CA ARG A 148 -13.39 -18.29 -3.50
C ARG A 148 -12.47 -17.26 -2.83
N MET A 149 -11.35 -17.70 -2.27
CA MET A 149 -10.34 -16.80 -1.72
C MET A 149 -9.77 -15.88 -2.79
N LEU A 150 -9.47 -16.42 -3.98
CA LEU A 150 -8.98 -15.65 -5.12
C LEU A 150 -10.02 -14.63 -5.59
N GLY A 151 -11.29 -15.06 -5.75
CA GLY A 151 -12.38 -14.16 -6.13
C GLY A 151 -12.62 -13.04 -5.11
N ALA A 152 -12.63 -13.36 -3.81
CA ALA A 152 -12.75 -12.39 -2.73
C ALA A 152 -11.56 -11.42 -2.70
N GLY A 153 -10.34 -11.92 -2.83
CA GLY A 153 -9.11 -11.11 -2.85
C GLY A 153 -9.04 -10.15 -4.04
N LEU A 154 -9.29 -10.65 -5.25
CA LEU A 154 -9.34 -9.82 -6.46
C LEU A 154 -10.44 -8.76 -6.37
N THR A 155 -11.64 -9.13 -5.95
CA THR A 155 -12.77 -8.20 -5.85
C THR A 155 -12.47 -7.07 -4.86
N ALA A 156 -11.95 -7.41 -3.68
CA ALA A 156 -11.56 -6.43 -2.66
C ALA A 156 -10.47 -5.48 -3.17
N SER A 157 -9.45 -6.02 -3.84
CA SER A 157 -8.28 -5.24 -4.30
C SER A 157 -8.62 -4.33 -5.47
N ILE A 158 -9.44 -4.80 -6.42
CA ILE A 158 -9.93 -3.98 -7.54
C ILE A 158 -10.83 -2.87 -7.01
N MET A 159 -11.76 -3.17 -6.10
CA MET A 159 -12.66 -2.17 -5.52
C MET A 159 -11.87 -1.04 -4.83
N VAL A 160 -10.85 -1.39 -4.04
CA VAL A 160 -10.00 -0.39 -3.40
C VAL A 160 -9.15 0.38 -4.41
N SER A 161 -8.70 -0.24 -5.49
CA SER A 161 -7.97 0.46 -6.57
C SER A 161 -8.86 1.47 -7.28
N VAL A 162 -10.14 1.14 -7.53
CA VAL A 162 -11.13 2.06 -8.09
C VAL A 162 -11.38 3.24 -7.15
N ILE A 163 -11.59 2.97 -5.86
CA ILE A 163 -11.77 4.01 -4.85
C ILE A 163 -10.54 4.92 -4.82
N GLN A 164 -9.33 4.36 -4.72
CA GLN A 164 -8.09 5.14 -4.71
C GLN A 164 -7.92 6.01 -5.96
N ALA A 165 -8.17 5.46 -7.15
CA ALA A 165 -8.09 6.22 -8.40
C ALA A 165 -9.07 7.40 -8.41
N TYR A 166 -10.33 7.16 -8.00
CA TYR A 166 -11.34 8.21 -7.87
C TYR A 166 -10.92 9.28 -6.86
N MET A 167 -10.42 8.88 -5.69
CA MET A 167 -9.99 9.81 -4.65
C MET A 167 -8.80 10.67 -5.10
N ASN A 168 -7.80 10.05 -5.73
CA ASN A 168 -6.65 10.74 -6.29
C ASN A 168 -7.08 11.80 -7.32
N TYR A 169 -8.09 11.51 -8.14
CA TYR A 169 -8.59 12.41 -9.18
C TYR A 169 -9.43 13.57 -8.62
N THR A 170 -10.23 13.35 -7.57
CA THR A 170 -11.28 14.29 -7.14
C THR A 170 -10.96 15.04 -5.84
N VAL A 171 -10.39 14.36 -4.84
CA VAL A 171 -10.35 14.86 -3.46
C VAL A 171 -8.94 15.10 -2.94
N SER A 172 -7.91 14.54 -3.59
CA SER A 172 -6.52 14.78 -3.20
C SER A 172 -6.18 16.27 -3.13
N LEU A 173 -5.19 16.60 -2.29
CA LEU A 173 -4.76 17.98 -2.07
C LEU A 173 -4.45 18.67 -3.39
N ASP A 174 -4.88 19.93 -3.45
CA ASP A 174 -4.58 20.82 -4.55
C ASP A 174 -3.85 22.06 -4.04
N PHE A 175 -2.57 22.18 -4.39
CA PHE A 175 -1.77 23.37 -4.15
C PHE A 175 -2.25 24.44 -5.12
N LYS A 176 -3.13 25.33 -4.66
CA LYS A 176 -3.44 26.54 -5.40
C LYS A 176 -2.24 27.47 -5.30
N ALA A 177 -1.53 27.67 -6.41
CA ALA A 177 -0.60 28.79 -6.49
C ALA A 177 -1.40 30.09 -6.26
N THR A 178 -0.82 31.04 -5.52
CA THR A 178 -1.39 32.39 -5.34
C THR A 178 -1.72 32.96 -6.72
N GLY A 179 -3.01 33.02 -7.09
CA GLY A 179 -3.46 33.34 -8.45
C GLY A 179 -4.49 32.38 -9.07
N GLY A 180 -4.86 31.28 -8.40
CA GLY A 180 -6.04 30.47 -8.77
C GLY A 180 -5.84 29.48 -9.92
N VAL A 181 -4.62 29.36 -10.45
CA VAL A 181 -4.26 28.28 -11.38
C VAL A 181 -3.90 27.05 -10.57
N MET A 182 -4.50 25.92 -10.92
CA MET A 182 -4.18 24.60 -10.35
C MET A 182 -2.68 24.35 -10.54
N GLY A 183 -1.91 24.16 -9.46
CA GLY A 183 -0.49 23.90 -9.59
C GLY A 183 -0.29 22.55 -10.26
N GLN A 184 0.45 22.50 -11.39
CA GLN A 184 0.86 21.25 -12.04
C GLN A 184 1.55 20.25 -11.09
N TYR A 185 2.04 20.74 -9.94
CA TYR A 185 2.72 19.97 -8.91
C TYR A 185 1.82 19.56 -7.73
N SER A 186 0.50 19.75 -7.81
CA SER A 186 -0.41 19.25 -6.79
C SER A 186 -0.73 17.77 -6.99
N PRO A 187 -0.88 16.96 -5.91
CA PRO A 187 -1.26 15.55 -6.04
C PRO A 187 -2.48 15.33 -6.95
N ARG A 188 -3.48 16.22 -6.85
CA ARG A 188 -4.65 16.18 -7.72
C ARG A 188 -4.33 16.54 -9.16
N GLY A 189 -3.59 17.63 -9.38
CA GLY A 189 -3.17 18.06 -10.71
C GLY A 189 -2.31 17.01 -11.41
N MET A 190 -1.43 16.33 -10.68
CA MET A 190 -0.61 15.23 -11.19
C MET A 190 -1.46 14.01 -11.55
N ALA A 191 -2.44 13.64 -10.71
CA ALA A 191 -3.36 12.56 -11.04
C ALA A 191 -4.16 12.90 -12.30
N GLN A 192 -4.83 14.06 -12.34
CA GLN A 192 -5.62 14.50 -13.49
C GLN A 192 -4.77 14.60 -14.76
N GLY A 193 -3.57 15.17 -14.66
CA GLY A 193 -2.61 15.26 -15.75
C GLY A 193 -2.19 13.89 -16.27
N SER A 194 -1.93 12.93 -15.38
CA SER A 194 -1.60 11.55 -15.76
C SER A 194 -2.73 10.89 -16.54
N TRP A 195 -3.98 11.03 -16.07
CA TRP A 195 -5.16 10.46 -16.75
C TRP A 195 -5.45 11.09 -18.12
N VAL A 196 -5.06 12.36 -18.34
CA VAL A 196 -5.25 13.05 -19.62
C VAL A 196 -4.09 12.79 -20.59
N ALA A 197 -2.85 12.83 -20.10
CA ALA A 197 -1.65 12.72 -20.94
C ALA A 197 -1.32 11.26 -21.29
N ASP A 198 -1.49 10.33 -20.35
CA ASP A 198 -1.19 8.91 -20.53
C ASP A 198 -2.14 8.02 -19.70
N PRO A 199 -3.37 7.80 -20.19
CA PRO A 199 -4.37 7.01 -19.46
C PRO A 199 -3.96 5.55 -19.27
N VAL A 200 -3.13 5.00 -20.16
CA VAL A 200 -2.66 3.61 -20.03
C VAL A 200 -1.71 3.49 -18.85
N ASN A 201 -0.73 4.38 -18.74
CA ASN A 201 0.19 4.38 -17.60
C ASN A 201 -0.56 4.69 -16.28
N ALA A 202 -1.55 5.59 -16.31
CA ALA A 202 -2.40 5.85 -15.15
C ALA A 202 -3.16 4.60 -14.68
N ILE A 203 -3.67 3.78 -15.59
CA ILE A 203 -4.29 2.48 -15.26
C ILE A 203 -3.25 1.53 -14.67
N VAL A 204 -2.08 1.39 -15.30
CA VAL A 204 -1.04 0.48 -14.85
C VAL A 204 -0.60 0.82 -13.42
N ILE A 205 -0.31 2.08 -13.13
CA ILE A 205 0.15 2.52 -11.82
C ILE A 205 -0.93 2.31 -10.74
N ASN A 206 -2.19 2.62 -11.04
CA ASN A 206 -3.26 2.55 -10.03
C ASN A 206 -3.79 1.12 -9.80
N PHE A 207 -3.84 0.28 -10.84
CA PHE A 207 -4.52 -1.02 -10.76
C PHE A 207 -3.56 -2.21 -10.69
N LEU A 208 -2.37 -2.14 -11.31
CA LEU A 208 -1.47 -3.30 -11.33
C LEU A 208 -1.05 -3.74 -9.92
N PRO A 209 -0.65 -2.85 -8.99
CA PRO A 209 -0.33 -3.27 -7.63
C PRO A 209 -1.51 -3.94 -6.92
N GLY A 210 -2.73 -3.40 -7.10
CA GLY A 210 -3.95 -3.97 -6.53
C GLY A 210 -4.29 -5.35 -7.12
N ILE A 211 -4.16 -5.54 -8.42
CA ILE A 211 -4.38 -6.83 -9.09
C ILE A 211 -3.36 -7.86 -8.58
N LEU A 212 -2.08 -7.50 -8.55
CA LEU A 212 -1.02 -8.37 -8.04
C LEU A 212 -1.28 -8.76 -6.58
N LEU A 213 -1.67 -7.80 -5.73
CA LEU A 213 -2.05 -8.06 -4.34
C LEU A 213 -3.24 -9.01 -4.24
N GLY A 214 -4.29 -8.79 -5.05
CA GLY A 214 -5.48 -9.63 -5.10
C GLY A 214 -5.21 -11.07 -5.58
N ILE A 215 -4.07 -11.34 -6.22
CA ILE A 215 -3.62 -12.67 -6.63
C ILE A 215 -2.68 -13.28 -5.58
N ILE A 216 -1.65 -12.53 -5.18
CA ILE A 216 -0.57 -13.01 -4.30
C ILE A 216 -1.11 -13.32 -2.91
N VAL A 217 -1.97 -12.47 -2.35
CA VAL A 217 -2.46 -12.64 -0.98
C VAL A 217 -3.34 -13.88 -0.83
N PRO A 218 -4.30 -14.19 -1.72
CA PRO A 218 -5.02 -15.47 -1.66
C PRO A 218 -4.12 -16.69 -1.76
N ILE A 219 -3.02 -16.64 -2.54
CA ILE A 219 -2.03 -17.72 -2.60
C ILE A 219 -1.36 -17.89 -1.24
N LEU A 220 -0.86 -16.79 -0.66
CA LEU A 220 -0.24 -16.82 0.67
C LEU A 220 -1.21 -17.33 1.73
N ALA A 221 -2.43 -16.79 1.76
CA ALA A 221 -3.48 -17.24 2.68
C ALA A 221 -3.76 -18.74 2.49
N LYS A 222 -3.80 -19.25 1.25
CA LYS A 222 -3.98 -20.68 1.01
C LYS A 222 -2.84 -21.52 1.60
N VAL A 223 -1.60 -21.09 1.40
CA VAL A 223 -0.42 -21.75 2.01
C VAL A 223 -0.52 -21.71 3.54
N MET A 224 -0.94 -20.59 4.12
CA MET A 224 -1.14 -20.45 5.56
C MET A 224 -2.18 -21.44 6.12
N THR A 225 -3.23 -21.76 5.36
CA THR A 225 -4.19 -22.80 5.77
C THR A 225 -3.58 -24.20 5.85
N TRP A 226 -2.55 -24.51 5.04
CA TRP A 226 -1.86 -25.81 5.11
C TRP A 226 -1.06 -25.99 6.39
N TYR A 227 -0.61 -24.89 7.00
CA TYR A 227 0.10 -24.88 8.27
C TYR A 227 -0.82 -24.68 9.48
N GLY A 228 -2.15 -24.77 9.31
CA GLY A 228 -3.11 -24.68 10.41
C GLY A 228 -3.31 -23.28 10.98
N MET A 229 -2.92 -22.22 10.28
CA MET A 229 -3.11 -20.83 10.73
C MET A 229 -4.54 -20.31 10.54
N GLN A 230 -5.47 -21.15 10.07
CA GLN A 230 -6.89 -20.82 10.01
C GLN A 230 -7.56 -21.17 11.34
N PRO A 231 -8.32 -20.26 11.96
CA PRO A 231 -9.06 -20.55 13.17
C PRO A 231 -10.12 -21.57 12.77
N GLN A 232 -10.16 -22.68 13.50
CA GLN A 232 -11.21 -23.65 13.33
C GLN A 232 -12.54 -22.94 13.64
N ARG A 233 -13.44 -22.91 12.66
CA ARG A 233 -14.84 -22.56 12.93
C ARG A 233 -15.38 -23.67 13.82
N HIS A 234 -15.44 -23.41 15.12
CA HIS A 234 -16.29 -24.17 16.04
C HIS A 234 -17.75 -23.85 15.74
#